data_AF-A0A971SZA7-F1
#
_entry.id   AF-A0A971SZA7-F1
#
_cell.length_a   1.000
_cell.length_b   1.000
_cell.length_c   1.000
_cell.angle_alpha   90.00
_cell.angle_beta   90.00
_cell.angle_gamma   90.00
#
_symmetry.space_group_name_H-M   'P 1'
#
loop_
_entity.id
_entity.type
_entity.pdbx_description
1 polymer ?
#
loop_
_entity_poly.entity_id
_entity_poly.type
_entity_poly.pdbx_seq_one_letter_code
_entity_poly.pdbx_strand_id
1 'polypeptide(L)'
;MKKNGFLTFICALVPGFGQMYQGYMRRGVSLAFWFCAVIAVAALARLEFLLILLPVVWAYSFFDSFNIRNLSPEQRAAFGDNTIPAGGWVRQGAAGRQRGIKVLGWVLIVVGALVLYNTFYDTFYWDVYQTFPQVAVWLSRIPALLIGAAVVVVGILALRGKRTPPPEDDIQDFKGGDKP
;
A
#
# COMPACT_ATOMS: atom_id res chain seq x y z
N MET A 1 -21.54 -25.88 6.20
CA MET A 1 -22.52 -25.42 5.19
C MET A 1 -21.97 -24.21 4.44
N LYS A 2 -22.14 -24.12 3.11
CA LYS A 2 -21.72 -22.94 2.34
C LYS A 2 -22.72 -21.80 2.58
N LYS A 3 -22.25 -20.61 2.96
CA LYS A 3 -23.10 -19.41 3.17
C LYS A 3 -23.70 -18.92 1.83
N ASN A 4 -24.72 -18.06 1.86
CA ASN A 4 -25.34 -17.53 0.64
C ASN A 4 -24.35 -16.59 -0.11
N GLY A 5 -24.20 -16.79 -1.42
CA GLY A 5 -23.30 -15.99 -2.26
C GLY A 5 -23.75 -14.54 -2.41
N PHE A 6 -25.05 -14.31 -2.53
CA PHE A 6 -25.60 -12.97 -2.62
C PHE A 6 -25.36 -12.17 -1.33
N LEU A 7 -25.64 -12.76 -0.17
CA LEU A 7 -25.34 -12.12 1.12
C LEU A 7 -23.84 -11.93 1.33
N THR A 8 -23.00 -12.85 0.85
CA THR A 8 -21.54 -12.67 0.88
C THR A 8 -21.11 -11.44 0.09
N PHE A 9 -21.68 -11.23 -1.09
CA PHE A 9 -21.42 -10.05 -1.93
C PHE A 9 -21.85 -8.76 -1.23
N ILE A 10 -23.09 -8.70 -0.72
CA ILE A 10 -23.60 -7.51 -0.01
C ILE A 10 -22.75 -7.19 1.22
N CYS A 11 -22.41 -8.20 2.03
CA CYS A 11 -21.54 -8.02 3.19
C CYS A 11 -20.12 -7.61 2.78
N ALA A 12 -19.59 -8.08 1.65
CA ALA A 12 -18.25 -7.71 1.18
C ALA A 12 -18.13 -6.26 0.72
N LEU A 13 -19.24 -5.55 0.45
CA LEU A 13 -19.22 -4.12 0.13
C LEU A 13 -18.72 -3.27 1.30
N VAL A 14 -18.86 -3.76 2.53
CA VAL A 14 -18.32 -3.12 3.74
C VAL A 14 -17.02 -3.84 4.13
N PRO A 15 -15.88 -3.14 4.26
CA PRO A 15 -14.61 -3.74 4.67
C PRO A 15 -14.73 -4.58 5.94
N GLY A 16 -14.27 -5.83 5.88
CA GLY A 16 -14.30 -6.80 6.97
C GLY A 16 -15.61 -7.57 7.16
N PHE A 17 -16.75 -7.06 6.68
CA PHE A 17 -18.06 -7.66 6.96
C PHE A 17 -18.28 -8.97 6.18
N GLY A 18 -17.73 -9.07 4.97
CA GLY A 18 -17.77 -10.30 4.18
C GLY A 18 -17.08 -11.49 4.88
N GLN A 19 -15.95 -11.24 5.52
CA GLN A 19 -15.21 -12.21 6.33
C GLN A 19 -16.00 -12.61 7.57
N MET A 20 -16.57 -11.63 8.30
CA MET A 20 -17.39 -11.87 9.49
C MET A 20 -18.62 -12.73 9.16
N TYR A 21 -19.30 -12.45 8.05
CA TYR A 21 -20.46 -13.23 7.59
C TYR A 21 -20.11 -14.71 7.34
N GLN A 22 -18.88 -14.96 6.90
CA GLN A 22 -18.36 -16.31 6.63
C GLN A 22 -17.78 -16.99 7.88
N GLY A 23 -17.77 -16.31 9.04
CA GLY A 23 -17.29 -16.85 10.32
C GLY A 23 -15.83 -16.50 10.66
N TYR A 24 -15.15 -15.70 9.82
CA TYR A 24 -13.77 -15.26 10.05
C TYR A 24 -13.76 -13.91 10.78
N MET A 25 -14.10 -13.93 12.07
CA MET A 25 -14.30 -12.72 12.87
C MET A 25 -13.00 -11.94 13.09
N ARG A 26 -11.91 -12.62 13.47
CA ARG A 26 -10.63 -11.93 13.73
C ARG A 26 -10.09 -11.29 12.47
N ARG A 27 -10.20 -11.99 11.34
CA ARG A 27 -9.80 -11.47 10.03
C ARG A 27 -10.66 -10.27 9.62
N GLY A 28 -11.98 -10.38 9.74
CA GLY A 28 -12.91 -9.30 9.43
C GLY A 28 -12.72 -8.06 10.30
N VAL A 29 -12.62 -8.22 11.62
CA VAL A 29 -12.36 -7.10 12.55
C VAL A 29 -11.02 -6.44 12.23
N SER A 30 -9.99 -7.23 11.91
CA SER A 30 -8.69 -6.71 11.52
C SER A 30 -8.78 -5.84 10.25
N LEU A 31 -9.58 -6.23 9.25
CA LEU A 31 -9.76 -5.44 8.02
C LEU A 31 -10.55 -4.16 8.26
N ALA A 32 -11.64 -4.23 9.02
CA ALA A 32 -12.40 -3.06 9.42
C ALA A 32 -11.51 -2.08 10.21
N PHE A 33 -10.68 -2.58 11.13
CA PHE A 33 -9.71 -1.78 11.87
C PHE A 33 -8.74 -1.05 10.94
N TRP A 34 -8.13 -1.75 9.97
CA TRP A 34 -7.20 -1.10 9.04
C TRP A 34 -7.87 -0.05 8.15
N PHE A 35 -9.07 -0.34 7.69
CA PHE A 35 -9.86 0.63 6.93
C PHE A 35 -10.11 1.91 7.74
N CYS A 36 -10.59 1.77 8.98
CA CYS A 36 -10.79 2.91 9.87
C CYS A 36 -9.48 3.58 10.29
N ALA A 37 -8.40 2.82 10.49
CA ALA A 37 -7.09 3.36 10.88
C ALA A 37 -6.52 4.26 9.79
N VAL A 38 -6.68 3.91 8.50
CA VAL A 38 -6.29 4.78 7.38
C VAL A 38 -7.05 6.10 7.46
N ILE A 39 -8.37 6.07 7.67
CA ILE A 39 -9.20 7.29 7.81
C ILE A 39 -8.74 8.12 9.01
N ALA A 40 -8.56 7.48 10.18
CA ALA A 40 -8.17 8.15 11.40
C ALA A 40 -6.79 8.80 11.27
N VAL A 41 -5.81 8.09 10.71
CA VAL A 41 -4.48 8.67 10.46
C VAL A 41 -4.56 9.79 9.45
N ALA A 42 -5.25 9.62 8.31
CA ALA A 42 -5.41 10.67 7.31
C ALA A 42 -6.02 11.95 7.91
N ALA A 43 -7.07 11.82 8.72
CA ALA A 43 -7.77 12.93 9.34
C ALA A 43 -6.95 13.59 10.47
N LEU A 44 -6.44 12.81 11.42
CA LEU A 44 -5.71 13.33 12.59
C LEU A 44 -4.33 13.88 12.21
N ALA A 45 -3.65 13.25 11.26
CA ALA A 45 -2.34 13.66 10.80
C ALA A 45 -2.40 14.76 9.71
N ARG A 46 -3.60 15.07 9.19
CA ARG A 46 -3.80 15.96 8.04
C ARG A 46 -2.98 15.49 6.83
N LEU A 47 -3.14 14.22 6.50
CA LEU A 47 -2.47 13.53 5.40
C LEU A 47 -3.53 12.96 4.46
N GLU A 48 -4.24 13.83 3.76
CA GLU A 48 -5.39 13.49 2.90
C GLU A 48 -4.99 12.54 1.77
N PHE A 49 -3.74 12.60 1.32
CA PHE A 49 -3.23 11.68 0.29
C PHE A 49 -3.32 10.21 0.73
N LEU A 50 -3.34 9.89 2.03
CA LEU A 50 -3.50 8.52 2.53
C LEU A 50 -4.88 7.94 2.20
N LEU A 51 -5.88 8.76 1.88
CA LEU A 51 -7.21 8.29 1.48
C LEU A 51 -7.18 7.47 0.18
N ILE A 52 -6.12 7.60 -0.64
CA ILE A 52 -5.90 6.73 -1.81
C ILE A 52 -5.74 5.26 -1.43
N LEU A 53 -5.38 4.96 -0.18
CA LEU A 53 -5.27 3.60 0.33
C LEU A 53 -6.64 2.96 0.60
N LEU A 54 -7.71 3.74 0.78
CA LEU A 54 -9.05 3.21 1.06
C LEU A 54 -9.59 2.27 -0.04
N PRO A 55 -9.57 2.62 -1.34
CA PRO A 55 -9.99 1.70 -2.39
C PRO A 55 -9.10 0.44 -2.44
N VAL A 56 -7.82 0.55 -2.09
CA VAL A 56 -6.89 -0.60 -2.03
C VAL A 56 -7.25 -1.55 -0.89
N VAL A 57 -7.45 -1.02 0.32
CA VAL A 57 -7.86 -1.81 1.50
C VAL A 57 -9.25 -2.40 1.29
N TRP A 58 -10.17 -1.64 0.72
CA TRP A 58 -11.51 -2.11 0.36
C TRP A 58 -11.45 -3.25 -0.67
N ALA A 59 -10.72 -3.08 -1.77
CA ALA A 59 -10.58 -4.12 -2.80
C ALA A 59 -9.95 -5.38 -2.22
N TYR A 60 -8.90 -5.24 -1.42
CA TYR A 60 -8.31 -6.37 -0.71
C TYR A 60 -9.34 -7.08 0.16
N SER A 61 -10.08 -6.34 0.99
CA SER A 61 -11.14 -6.90 1.84
C SER A 61 -12.24 -7.58 1.01
N PHE A 62 -12.64 -6.99 -0.11
CA PHE A 62 -13.67 -7.53 -0.99
C PHE A 62 -13.21 -8.87 -1.57
N PHE A 63 -12.06 -8.90 -2.23
CA PHE A 63 -11.53 -10.12 -2.85
C PHE A 63 -11.15 -11.19 -1.82
N ASP A 64 -10.68 -10.81 -0.64
CA ASP A 64 -10.40 -11.75 0.44
C ASP A 64 -11.67 -12.49 0.92
N SER A 65 -12.82 -11.79 0.99
CA SER A 65 -14.11 -12.43 1.27
C SER A 65 -14.46 -13.47 0.20
N PHE A 66 -14.29 -13.15 -1.09
CA PHE A 66 -14.56 -14.12 -2.17
C PHE A 66 -13.56 -15.27 -2.20
N ASN A 67 -12.30 -15.03 -1.86
CA ASN A 67 -11.29 -16.07 -1.75
C ASN A 67 -11.68 -17.11 -0.68
N ILE A 68 -12.06 -16.66 0.52
CA ILE A 68 -12.51 -17.53 1.61
C ILE A 68 -13.75 -18.35 1.21
N ARG A 69 -14.66 -17.71 0.46
CA ARG A 69 -15.86 -18.37 -0.04
C ARG A 69 -15.51 -19.54 -0.97
N ASN A 70 -14.47 -19.39 -1.79
CA ASN A 70 -14.07 -20.39 -2.77
C ASN A 70 -13.23 -21.54 -2.18
N LEU A 71 -12.77 -21.43 -0.92
CA LEU A 71 -12.03 -22.50 -0.27
C LEU A 71 -12.87 -23.79 -0.09
N SER A 72 -12.21 -24.93 -0.29
CA SER A 72 -12.73 -26.25 0.06
C SER A 72 -12.86 -26.41 1.60
N PRO A 73 -13.65 -27.38 2.10
CA PRO A 73 -13.76 -27.63 3.54
C PRO A 73 -12.39 -27.87 4.23
N GLU A 74 -11.52 -28.64 3.58
CA GLU A 74 -10.16 -28.93 4.06
C GLU A 74 -9.30 -27.66 4.07
N GLN A 75 -9.37 -26.88 2.99
CA GLN A 75 -8.64 -25.61 2.90
C GLN A 75 -9.12 -24.60 3.95
N ARG A 76 -10.42 -24.54 4.27
CA ARG A 76 -10.93 -23.65 5.32
C ARG A 76 -10.40 -24.02 6.70
N ALA A 77 -10.32 -25.31 7.00
CA ALA A 77 -9.76 -25.80 8.26
C ALA A 77 -8.28 -25.42 8.40
N ALA A 78 -7.51 -25.54 7.31
CA ALA A 78 -6.10 -25.14 7.28
C ALA A 78 -5.88 -23.61 7.27
N PHE A 79 -6.81 -22.84 6.69
CA PHE A 79 -6.69 -21.38 6.55
C PHE A 79 -6.76 -20.66 7.90
N GLY A 80 -7.66 -21.10 8.79
CA GLY A 80 -7.83 -20.55 10.14
C GLY A 80 -8.30 -19.07 10.20
N ASP A 81 -8.66 -18.60 11.39
CA ASP A 81 -9.10 -17.21 11.63
C ASP A 81 -7.97 -16.36 12.26
N ASN A 82 -7.12 -15.81 11.39
CA ASN A 82 -5.95 -15.00 11.77
C ASN A 82 -6.14 -13.52 11.37
N THR A 83 -5.57 -12.60 12.16
CA THR A 83 -5.57 -11.16 11.85
C THR A 83 -4.56 -10.82 10.73
N ILE A 84 -4.83 -9.76 9.95
CA ILE A 84 -4.17 -9.54 8.65
C ILE A 84 -2.81 -8.80 8.69
N PRO A 85 -2.35 -8.20 9.80
CA PRO A 85 -0.91 -7.99 9.98
C PRO A 85 -0.26 -9.21 10.61
N ALA A 86 -0.84 -9.70 11.71
CA ALA A 86 -0.15 -10.66 12.57
C ALA A 86 0.10 -12.00 11.86
N GLY A 87 -0.81 -12.45 11.00
CA GLY A 87 -0.64 -13.70 10.26
C GLY A 87 0.63 -13.76 9.41
N GLY A 88 1.10 -12.63 8.86
CA GLY A 88 2.29 -12.58 8.00
C GLY A 88 3.61 -12.61 8.78
N TRP A 89 3.77 -11.69 9.74
CA TRP A 89 5.04 -11.52 10.47
C TRP A 89 5.20 -12.52 11.61
N VAL A 90 4.10 -12.95 12.24
CA VAL A 90 4.14 -13.92 13.36
C VAL A 90 4.43 -15.33 12.83
N ARG A 91 3.94 -15.69 11.63
CA ARG A 91 4.24 -16.99 11.00
C ARG A 91 5.68 -17.11 10.49
N GLN A 92 6.39 -16.00 10.31
CA GLN A 92 7.79 -15.95 9.85
C GLN A 92 8.83 -16.05 10.99
N GLY A 93 8.40 -16.36 12.22
CA GLY A 93 9.29 -16.49 13.37
C GLY A 93 9.92 -15.16 13.84
N ALA A 94 10.95 -15.25 14.69
CA ALA A 94 11.57 -14.08 15.31
C ALA A 94 12.16 -13.08 14.30
N ALA A 95 12.76 -13.58 13.21
CA ALA A 95 13.35 -12.75 12.17
C ALA A 95 12.31 -11.94 11.39
N GLY A 96 11.17 -12.57 11.04
CA GLY A 96 10.04 -11.88 10.41
C GLY A 96 9.48 -10.78 11.32
N ARG A 97 9.27 -11.10 12.60
CA ARG A 97 8.81 -10.11 13.59
C ARG A 97 9.74 -8.89 13.68
N GLN A 98 11.05 -9.10 13.73
CA GLN A 98 12.04 -8.01 13.79
C GLN A 98 11.98 -7.12 12.54
N ARG A 99 11.83 -7.72 11.36
CA ARG A 99 11.64 -6.96 10.11
C ARG A 99 10.36 -6.11 10.17
N GLY A 100 9.30 -6.64 10.78
CA GLY A 100 8.02 -5.93 10.96
C GLY A 100 8.12 -4.73 11.85
N ILE A 101 8.77 -4.89 12.99
CA ILE A 101 9.02 -3.78 13.92
C ILE A 101 9.86 -2.70 13.22
N LYS A 102 10.89 -3.08 12.44
CA LYS A 102 11.70 -2.11 11.69
C LYS A 102 10.90 -1.35 10.63
N VAL A 103 10.08 -2.05 9.84
CA VAL A 103 9.22 -1.40 8.83
C VAL A 103 8.21 -0.47 9.52
N LEU A 104 7.57 -0.93 10.60
CA LEU A 104 6.66 -0.10 11.38
C LEU A 104 7.36 1.14 11.94
N GLY A 105 8.59 0.99 12.45
CA GLY A 105 9.40 2.11 12.93
C GLY A 105 9.68 3.15 11.84
N TRP A 106 10.09 2.71 10.65
CA TRP A 106 10.29 3.62 9.51
C TRP A 106 9.00 4.33 9.08
N VAL A 107 7.88 3.60 9.03
CA VAL A 107 6.56 4.19 8.73
C VAL A 107 6.21 5.27 9.76
N LEU A 108 6.41 5.00 11.05
CA LEU A 108 6.14 5.97 12.12
C LEU A 108 7.04 7.20 12.02
N ILE A 109 8.32 7.04 11.70
CA ILE A 109 9.25 8.16 11.49
C ILE A 109 8.78 9.04 10.31
N VAL A 110 8.43 8.43 9.19
CA VAL A 110 7.96 9.16 8.00
C VAL A 110 6.64 9.88 8.28
N VAL A 111 5.66 9.20 8.89
CA VAL A 111 4.38 9.81 9.26
C VAL A 111 4.60 10.97 10.24
N GLY A 112 5.44 10.78 11.26
CA GLY A 112 5.77 11.83 12.23
C GLY A 112 6.43 13.05 11.57
N ALA A 113 7.39 12.83 10.66
CA ALA A 113 8.04 13.91 9.92
C ALA A 113 7.06 14.69 9.04
N LEU A 114 6.11 14.02 8.38
CA LEU A 114 5.07 14.67 7.57
C LEU A 114 4.12 15.52 8.43
N VAL A 115 3.72 15.01 9.60
CA VAL A 115 2.87 15.77 10.54
C VAL A 115 3.59 17.01 11.05
N LEU A 116 4.86 16.87 11.44
CA LEU A 116 5.69 17.99 11.87
C LEU A 116 5.84 19.02 10.75
N TYR A 117 6.10 18.55 9.53
CA TYR A 117 6.19 19.41 8.36
C TYR A 117 4.89 20.19 8.13
N ASN A 118 3.73 19.54 8.06
CA ASN A 118 2.45 20.21 7.84
C ASN A 118 2.13 21.22 8.96
N THR A 119 2.45 20.86 10.21
CA THR A 119 2.20 21.73 11.36
C THR A 119 3.09 22.96 11.33
N PHE A 120 4.39 22.78 11.14
CA PHE A 120 5.34 23.88 11.06
C PHE A 120 5.08 24.75 9.83
N TYR A 121 4.86 24.13 8.67
CA TYR A 121 4.60 24.81 7.42
C TYR A 121 3.35 25.68 7.52
N ASP A 122 2.23 25.19 8.06
CA ASP A 122 0.99 25.98 8.18
C ASP A 122 1.17 27.19 9.11
N THR A 123 1.78 26.98 10.28
CA THR A 123 2.03 28.06 11.24
C THR A 123 2.98 29.11 10.64
N PHE A 124 4.12 28.66 10.10
CA PHE A 124 5.11 29.55 9.50
C PHE A 124 4.56 30.29 8.27
N TYR A 125 3.82 29.59 7.41
CA TYR A 125 3.17 30.18 6.24
C TYR A 125 2.18 31.27 6.66
N TRP A 126 1.39 31.05 7.70
CA TRP A 126 0.43 32.04 8.19
C TRP A 126 1.13 33.33 8.64
N ASP A 127 2.17 33.22 9.45
CA ASP A 127 2.94 34.37 9.95
C ASP A 127 3.60 35.15 8.80
N VAL A 128 4.17 34.43 7.83
CA VAL A 128 4.77 35.04 6.62
C VAL A 128 3.69 35.67 5.74
N TYR A 129 2.52 35.06 5.59
CA TYR A 129 1.42 35.59 4.78
C TYR A 129 0.88 36.91 5.34
N GLN A 130 0.73 37.01 6.66
CA GLN A 130 0.30 38.23 7.34
C GLN A 130 1.30 39.38 7.16
N THR A 131 2.60 39.08 7.10
CA THR A 131 3.67 40.09 7.02
C THR A 131 4.06 40.42 5.57
N PHE A 132 4.13 39.41 4.71
CA PHE A 132 4.64 39.45 3.34
C PHE A 132 3.82 38.52 2.41
N PRO A 133 2.58 38.90 2.04
CA PRO A 133 1.67 38.02 1.30
C PRO A 133 2.24 37.58 -0.06
N GLN A 134 2.98 38.45 -0.74
CA GLN A 134 3.64 38.12 -2.00
C GLN A 134 4.71 37.03 -1.85
N VAL A 135 5.45 37.01 -0.73
CA VAL A 135 6.50 36.01 -0.47
C VAL A 135 5.87 34.68 -0.05
N ALA A 136 4.81 34.72 0.76
CA ALA A 136 4.09 33.52 1.19
C ALA A 136 3.58 32.70 -0.01
N VAL A 137 3.00 33.35 -1.02
CA VAL A 137 2.53 32.65 -2.23
C VAL A 137 3.65 31.83 -2.89
N TRP A 138 4.86 32.37 -3.01
CA TRP A 138 6.02 31.63 -3.54
C TRP A 138 6.47 30.51 -2.61
N LEU A 139 6.50 30.76 -1.30
CA LEU A 139 6.85 29.77 -0.28
C LEU A 139 5.95 28.53 -0.39
N SER A 140 4.66 28.71 -0.69
CA SER A 140 3.73 27.58 -0.89
C SER A 140 4.01 26.69 -2.08
N ARG A 141 4.77 27.18 -3.05
CA ARG A 141 5.13 26.42 -4.25
C ARG A 141 6.44 25.69 -4.10
N ILE A 142 7.29 26.05 -3.13
CA ILE A 142 8.60 25.43 -2.90
C ILE A 142 8.52 23.90 -2.79
N PRO A 143 7.60 23.29 -2.01
CA PRO A 143 7.56 21.84 -1.88
C PRO A 143 7.25 21.15 -3.21
N ALA A 144 6.28 21.67 -3.96
CA ALA A 144 5.93 21.17 -5.29
C ALA A 144 7.09 21.34 -6.29
N LEU A 145 7.81 22.45 -6.22
CA LEU A 145 9.00 22.68 -7.05
C LEU A 145 10.13 21.69 -6.72
N LEU A 146 10.38 21.41 -5.44
CA LEU A 146 11.38 20.43 -5.01
C LEU A 146 11.03 19.02 -5.47
N ILE A 147 9.75 18.62 -5.31
CA ILE A 147 9.26 17.32 -5.80
C ILE A 147 9.40 17.25 -7.33
N GLY A 148 8.95 18.29 -8.04
CA GLY A 148 9.07 18.36 -9.51
C GLY A 148 10.52 18.26 -9.98
N ALA A 149 11.43 19.00 -9.35
CA ALA A 149 12.86 18.94 -9.64
C ALA A 149 13.44 17.55 -9.37
N ALA A 150 13.08 16.93 -8.25
CA ALA A 150 13.51 15.56 -7.93
C ALA A 150 13.03 14.56 -8.98
N VAL A 151 11.76 14.65 -9.42
CA VAL A 151 11.21 13.79 -10.48
C VAL A 151 11.96 13.98 -11.80
N VAL A 152 12.26 15.22 -12.19
CA VAL A 152 13.04 15.50 -13.41
C VAL A 152 14.46 14.91 -13.30
N VAL A 153 15.14 15.10 -12.17
CA VAL A 153 16.48 14.54 -11.94
C VAL A 153 16.45 13.02 -12.01
N VAL A 154 15.47 12.37 -11.36
CA VAL A 154 15.29 10.91 -11.42
C VAL A 154 15.04 10.45 -12.86
N GLY A 155 14.21 11.17 -13.62
CA GLY A 155 13.97 10.89 -15.03
C GLY A 155 15.25 10.99 -15.88
N ILE A 156 16.05 12.03 -15.69
CA ILE A 156 17.34 12.20 -16.38
C ILE A 156 18.32 11.07 -16.02
N LEU A 157 18.40 10.70 -14.73
CA LEU A 157 19.26 9.62 -14.27
C LEU A 157 18.83 8.26 -14.85
N ALA A 158 17.51 8.00 -14.92
CA ALA A 158 16.98 6.78 -15.52
C ALA A 158 17.32 6.67 -17.02
N LEU A 159 17.26 7.78 -17.76
CA LEU A 159 17.66 7.83 -19.19
C LEU A 159 19.16 7.61 -19.41
N ARG A 160 19.99 7.83 -18.38
CA ARG A 160 21.45 7.57 -18.41
C ARG A 160 21.82 6.15 -17.97
N GLY A 161 20.86 5.38 -17.45
CA GLY A 161 21.03 3.95 -17.17
C GLY A 161 21.36 3.18 -18.45
N LYS A 162 22.42 2.35 -18.40
CA LYS A 162 23.00 1.65 -19.55
C LYS A 162 21.93 0.94 -20.39
N ARG A 163 21.87 1.26 -21.69
CA ARG A 163 21.22 0.40 -22.69
C ARG A 163 21.89 -0.98 -22.59
N THR A 164 21.19 -1.98 -22.09
CA THR A 164 21.59 -3.37 -22.34
C THR A 164 21.56 -3.58 -23.85
N PRO A 165 22.68 -3.95 -24.49
CA PRO A 165 22.63 -4.35 -25.88
C PRO A 165 21.61 -5.50 -26.02
N PRO A 166 20.89 -5.60 -27.15
CA PRO A 166 20.00 -6.72 -27.40
C PRO A 166 20.79 -8.03 -27.20
N PRO A 167 20.17 -9.09 -26.66
CA PRO A 167 20.81 -10.40 -26.63
C PRO A 167 21.27 -10.73 -28.05
N GLU A 168 22.55 -11.07 -28.23
CA GLU A 168 23.04 -11.67 -29.47
C GLU A 168 22.17 -12.90 -29.71
N ASP A 169 21.32 -12.81 -30.73
CA ASP A 169 20.49 -13.91 -31.18
C ASP A 169 21.37 -15.16 -31.32
N ASP A 170 20.81 -16.29 -30.88
CA ASP A 170 21.19 -17.63 -31.29
C ASP A 170 21.26 -17.69 -32.81
N ILE A 171 22.39 -17.27 -33.41
CA ILE A 171 22.76 -17.71 -34.75
C ILE A 171 23.21 -19.16 -34.57
N GLN A 172 22.23 -20.05 -34.48
CA GLN A 172 22.45 -21.43 -34.83
C GLN A 172 22.75 -21.43 -36.32
N ASP A 173 24.05 -21.43 -36.65
CA ASP A 173 24.55 -21.74 -37.99
C ASP A 173 23.88 -23.04 -38.43
N PHE A 174 22.95 -22.92 -39.38
CA PHE A 174 22.28 -24.05 -39.98
C PHE A 174 23.33 -24.84 -40.75
N LYS A 175 23.97 -25.82 -40.09
CA LYS A 175 24.83 -26.78 -40.75
C LYS A 175 23.96 -27.52 -41.77
N GLY A 176 24.13 -27.15 -43.04
CA GLY A 176 23.55 -27.86 -44.17
C GLY A 176 23.88 -29.35 -44.02
N GLY A 177 22.82 -30.15 -43.90
CA GLY A 177 22.95 -31.59 -43.89
C GLY A 177 23.25 -32.07 -45.30
N ASP A 178 24.52 -32.30 -45.59
CA ASP A 178 24.88 -33.23 -46.67
C ASP A 178 24.49 -34.64 -46.20
N LYS A 179 23.55 -35.25 -46.91
CA LYS A 179 23.33 -36.69 -46.92
C LYS A 179 23.62 -37.22 -48.32
N PRO A 180 24.16 -38.45 -48.41
CA PRO A 180 24.95 -38.97 -49.53
C PRO A 180 24.16 -39.21 -50.81
#